data_AF-A0A1W6QWN7-F1
#
_entry.id   AF-A0A1W6QWN7-F1
#
_cell.length_a   1.000
_cell.length_b   1.000
_cell.length_c   1.000
_cell.angle_alpha   90.00
_cell.angle_beta   90.00
_cell.angle_gamma   90.00
#
_symmetry.space_group_name_H-M   'P 1'
#
loop_
_entity.id
_entity.type
_entity.pdbx_description
1 polymer ?
#
loop_
_entity_poly.entity_id
_entity_poly.type
_entity_poly.pdbx_seq_one_letter_code
_entity_poly.pdbx_strand_id
1 'polypeptide(L)'
;METKDLVIAWNSTDEDDRFELESFEQVVALSYVKNLVAGDESLQFTYANGNQANIDIFDVEWFRYVPHDSHLANYVRSKGKGDYEWDEQGNVLANEKERRTMKK
;
A
#
# COMPACT_ATOMS: atom_id res chain seq x y z
N MET A 1 16.20 -3.04 13.47
CA MET A 1 14.99 -2.25 13.18
C MET A 1 14.07 -3.13 12.37
N GLU A 2 12.80 -3.23 12.73
CA GLU A 2 11.82 -3.86 11.84
C GLU A 2 11.76 -3.02 10.56
N THR A 3 12.07 -3.65 9.43
CA THR A 3 11.97 -3.02 8.12
C THR A 3 10.50 -2.96 7.73
N LYS A 4 10.07 -1.82 7.22
CA LYS A 4 8.70 -1.61 6.77
C LYS A 4 8.67 -1.22 5.30
N ASP A 5 7.57 -1.55 4.66
CA ASP A 5 7.29 -1.20 3.28
C ASP A 5 6.14 -0.20 3.25
N LEU A 6 6.20 0.76 2.33
CA LEU A 6 5.07 1.60 1.97
C LEU A 6 4.35 0.94 0.79
N VAL A 7 3.10 0.56 0.98
CA VAL A 7 2.24 0.03 -0.07
C VAL A 7 1.24 1.10 -0.47
N ILE A 8 1.15 1.36 -1.77
CA ILE A 8 0.22 2.31 -2.39
C ILE A 8 -0.80 1.54 -3.21
N ALA A 9 -2.07 1.91 -3.07
CA ALA A 9 -3.12 1.55 -4.00
C ALA A 9 -3.45 2.76 -4.87
N TRP A 10 -3.15 2.63 -6.15
CA TRP A 10 -3.45 3.63 -7.15
C TRP A 10 -4.88 3.45 -7.66
N ASN A 11 -5.60 4.56 -7.84
CA ASN A 11 -6.84 4.59 -8.59
C ASN A 11 -6.55 4.14 -10.03
N SER A 12 -7.11 3.00 -10.43
CA SER A 12 -7.05 2.59 -11.83
C SER A 12 -8.24 3.20 -12.58
N THR A 13 -7.96 3.75 -13.75
CA THR A 13 -9.00 4.26 -14.67
C THR A 13 -9.70 3.13 -15.45
N ASP A 14 -9.27 1.88 -15.28
CA ASP A 14 -9.86 0.74 -16.00
C ASP A 14 -11.24 0.34 -15.43
N GLU A 15 -12.14 -0.12 -16.32
CA GLU A 15 -13.59 -0.36 -16.09
C GLU A 15 -13.95 -1.41 -15.01
N ASP A 16 -12.97 -1.95 -14.29
CA ASP A 16 -13.10 -3.13 -13.42
C ASP A 16 -13.03 -2.81 -11.92
N ASP A 17 -13.03 -1.53 -11.50
CA ASP A 17 -12.92 -1.07 -10.10
C ASP A 17 -11.74 -1.70 -9.32
N ARG A 18 -10.65 -2.06 -10.02
CA ARG A 18 -9.46 -2.67 -9.40
C ARG A 18 -8.38 -1.64 -9.20
N PHE A 19 -7.83 -1.57 -7.99
CA PHE A 19 -6.65 -0.76 -7.72
C PHE A 19 -5.37 -1.47 -8.18
N GLU A 20 -4.41 -0.72 -8.70
CA GLU A 20 -3.05 -1.22 -8.91
C GLU A 20 -2.25 -1.03 -7.61
N LEU A 21 -1.61 -2.10 -7.13
CA LEU A 21 -0.80 -2.06 -5.93
C LEU A 21 0.69 -1.94 -6.28
N GLU A 22 1.35 -0.98 -5.65
CA GLU A 22 2.80 -0.80 -5.72
C GLU A 22 3.42 -0.81 -4.32
N SER A 23 4.63 -1.35 -4.20
CA SER A 23 5.37 -1.40 -2.92
C SER A 23 6.72 -0.71 -3.03
N PHE A 24 6.97 0.23 -2.12
CA PHE A 24 8.27 0.85 -1.88
C PHE A 24 8.90 0.19 -0.65
N GLU A 25 9.94 -0.61 -0.88
CA GLU A 25 10.50 -1.49 0.15
C GLU A 25 11.52 -0.77 1.05
N GLN A 26 11.65 -1.25 2.29
CA GLN A 26 12.65 -0.77 3.25
C GLN A 26 12.57 0.74 3.52
N VAL A 27 11.36 1.26 3.65
CA VAL A 27 11.09 2.63 4.07
C VAL A 27 11.32 2.75 5.58
N VAL A 28 12.06 3.78 5.99
CA VAL A 28 12.42 4.04 7.40
C VAL A 28 11.79 5.31 7.96
N ALA A 29 11.31 6.20 7.10
CA ALA A 29 10.57 7.40 7.48
C ALA A 29 9.50 7.69 6.43
N LEU A 30 8.31 8.08 6.87
CA LEU A 30 7.16 8.45 6.05
C LEU A 30 6.52 9.71 6.63
N SER A 31 6.17 10.67 5.77
CA SER A 31 5.50 11.92 6.14
C SER A 31 4.40 12.24 5.14
N TYR A 32 3.29 12.74 5.64
CA TYR A 32 2.24 13.35 4.84
C TYR A 32 2.47 14.86 4.81
N VAL A 33 2.51 15.46 3.62
CA VAL A 33 2.82 16.87 3.44
C VAL A 33 1.72 17.54 2.63
N LYS A 34 1.15 18.62 3.18
CA LYS A 34 0.15 19.45 2.53
C LYS A 34 0.73 20.84 2.21
N ASN A 35 0.68 21.22 0.95
CA ASN A 35 1.01 22.57 0.51
C ASN A 35 -0.21 23.49 0.70
N LEU A 36 -0.14 24.40 1.67
CA LEU A 36 -1.26 25.30 1.98
C LEU A 36 -1.48 26.42 0.96
N VAL A 37 -0.49 26.70 0.10
CA VAL A 37 -0.59 27.75 -0.93
C VAL A 37 -1.11 27.16 -2.23
N ALA A 38 -0.54 26.06 -2.70
CA ALA A 38 -0.94 25.41 -3.95
C ALA A 38 -2.17 24.50 -3.77
N GLY A 39 -2.39 23.95 -2.57
CA GLY A 39 -3.44 22.98 -2.28
C GLY A 39 -3.02 21.53 -2.44
N ASP A 40 -1.86 21.27 -3.03
CA ASP A 40 -1.37 19.92 -3.34
C ASP A 40 -0.94 19.14 -2.09
N GLU A 41 -1.09 17.81 -2.14
CA GLU A 41 -0.75 16.89 -1.05
C GLU A 41 0.18 15.79 -1.57
N SER A 42 1.11 15.34 -0.72
CA SER A 42 2.10 14.33 -1.10
C SER A 42 2.53 13.46 0.06
N LEU A 43 2.95 12.23 -0.25
CA LEU A 43 3.72 11.38 0.65
C LEU A 43 5.20 11.62 0.38
N GLN A 44 5.98 11.85 1.43
CA GLN A 44 7.44 11.92 1.37
C GLN A 44 8.02 10.81 2.23
N PHE A 45 8.98 10.07 1.68
CA PHE A 45 9.56 8.93 2.38
C PHE A 45 11.05 8.75 2.11
N THR A 46 11.72 8.15 3.09
CA THR A 46 13.15 7.85 3.07
C THR A 46 13.36 6.35 3.14
N TYR A 47 14.16 5.83 2.21
CA TYR A 47 14.60 4.43 2.17
C TYR A 47 15.73 4.18 3.18
N ALA A 48 15.93 2.92 3.56
CA ALA A 48 17.02 2.51 4.46
C ALA A 48 18.42 2.86 3.94
N ASN A 49 18.59 2.98 2.61
CA ASN A 49 19.83 3.43 1.98
C ASN A 49 20.05 4.95 2.03
N GLY A 50 19.12 5.71 2.62
CA GLY A 50 19.15 7.16 2.73
C GLY A 50 18.56 7.93 1.55
N ASN A 51 18.19 7.25 0.45
CA ASN A 51 17.50 7.89 -0.66
C ASN A 51 16.12 8.40 -0.23
N GLN A 52 15.64 9.43 -0.89
CA GLN A 52 14.33 10.01 -0.66
C GLN A 52 13.50 9.97 -1.94
N ALA A 53 12.20 9.80 -1.78
CA ALA A 53 11.23 9.90 -2.85
C ALA A 53 9.96 10.58 -2.33
N ASN A 54 9.17 11.08 -3.27
CA ASN A 54 7.85 11.63 -3.00
C ASN A 54 6.83 11.14 -4.03
N ILE A 55 5.59 11.06 -3.59
CA ILE A 55 4.43 10.67 -4.40
C ILE A 55 3.35 11.74 -4.23
N ASP A 56 2.85 12.26 -5.34
CA ASP A 56 1.60 13.02 -5.36
C ASP A 56 0.44 12.06 -5.07
N ILE A 57 -0.45 12.41 -4.15
CA ILE A 57 -1.53 11.53 -3.72
C ILE A 57 -2.83 11.74 -4.50
N PHE A 58 -2.85 12.60 -5.52
CA PHE A 58 -4.05 12.88 -6.32
C PHE A 58 -4.72 11.60 -6.85
N ASP A 59 -3.93 10.64 -7.33
CA ASP A 59 -4.40 9.35 -7.86
C ASP A 59 -4.25 8.19 -6.86
N VAL A 60 -3.98 8.48 -5.59
CA VAL A 60 -3.84 7.45 -4.54
C VAL A 60 -5.19 7.23 -3.86
N GLU A 61 -5.71 6.01 -3.93
CA GLU A 61 -6.93 5.64 -3.18
C GLU A 61 -6.62 5.47 -1.69
N TRP A 62 -5.57 4.69 -1.39
CA TRP A 62 -5.10 4.49 -0.02
C TRP A 62 -3.63 4.10 0.00
N PHE A 63 -3.01 4.26 1.17
CA PHE A 63 -1.65 3.81 1.43
C PHE A 63 -1.54 3.14 2.80
N ARG A 64 -0.58 2.22 2.95
CA ARG A 64 -0.29 1.52 4.21
C ARG A 64 1.21 1.41 4.45
N TYR A 65 1.62 1.65 5.70
CA TYR A 65 3.01 1.50 6.15
C TYR A 65 3.13 0.26 7.04
N VAL A 66 3.49 -0.85 6.42
CA VAL A 66 3.34 -2.21 6.97
C VAL A 66 4.70 -2.87 7.19
N PRO A 67 4.80 -3.87 8.08
CA PRO A 67 5.99 -4.71 8.16
C PRO A 67 6.36 -5.31 6.79
N HIS A 68 7.66 -5.35 6.49
CA HIS A 68 8.19 -5.87 5.22
C HIS A 68 7.79 -7.34 4.95
N ASP A 69 7.57 -8.09 6.02
CA ASP A 69 7.15 -9.49 6.02
C ASP A 69 5.63 -9.68 6.17
N SER A 70 4.85 -8.59 6.20
CA SER A 70 3.39 -8.66 6.22
C SER A 70 2.82 -9.38 4.99
N HIS A 71 1.60 -9.91 5.12
CA HIS A 71 0.94 -10.57 4.00
C HIS A 71 0.73 -9.59 2.83
N LEU A 72 0.32 -8.35 3.11
CA LEU A 72 0.14 -7.33 2.07
C LEU A 72 1.44 -7.05 1.30
N ALA A 73 2.56 -6.80 1.99
CA ALA A 73 3.84 -6.54 1.33
C ALA A 73 4.27 -7.72 0.44
N ASN A 74 4.15 -8.94 0.96
CA ASN A 74 4.47 -10.15 0.20
C ASN A 74 3.54 -10.38 -0.99
N TYR A 75 2.25 -10.06 -0.85
CA TYR A 75 1.26 -10.18 -1.92
C TYR A 75 1.63 -9.28 -3.11
N VAL A 76 1.93 -8.01 -2.86
CA VAL A 76 2.33 -7.04 -3.90
C VAL A 76 3.63 -7.48 -4.57
N ARG A 77 4.66 -7.81 -3.78
CA ARG A 77 5.99 -8.22 -4.29
C ARG A 77 5.93 -9.48 -5.16
N SER A 78 5.10 -10.45 -4.78
CA SER A 78 4.94 -11.71 -5.51
C SER A 78 3.99 -11.61 -6.72
N LYS A 79 3.36 -10.44 -6.95
CA LYS A 79 2.26 -10.27 -7.91
C LYS A 79 1.17 -11.31 -7.67
N GLY A 80 0.77 -11.40 -6.40
CA GLY A 80 -0.25 -12.33 -5.93
C GLY A 80 -1.54 -12.22 -6.75
N LYS A 81 -2.29 -13.32 -6.78
CA LYS A 81 -3.61 -13.38 -7.41
C LYS A 81 -4.64 -13.75 -6.37
N GLY A 82 -5.74 -12.99 -6.31
CA GLY A 82 -6.89 -13.26 -5.46
C GLY A 82 -7.33 -12.04 -4.66
N ASP A 83 -8.60 -12.04 -4.27
CA ASP A 83 -9.19 -10.91 -3.54
C ASP A 83 -9.00 -11.12 -2.04
N TYR A 84 -8.26 -10.20 -1.43
CA TYR A 84 -7.96 -10.17 0.00
C TYR A 84 -8.33 -8.80 0.55
N GLU A 85 -8.77 -8.79 1.81
CA GLU A 85 -8.92 -7.58 2.60
C GLU A 85 -7.83 -7.59 3.68
N TRP A 86 -7.18 -6.45 3.89
CA TRP A 86 -6.10 -6.31 4.86
C TRP A 86 -6.41 -5.27 5.94
N ASP A 87 -5.87 -5.50 7.13
CA ASP A 87 -5.84 -4.47 8.18
C ASP A 87 -4.75 -3.42 7.91
N GLU A 88 -4.63 -2.44 8.81
CA GLU A 88 -3.63 -1.38 8.70
C GLU A 88 -2.19 -1.88 8.83
N GLN A 89 -1.98 -3.08 9.37
CA GLN A 89 -0.68 -3.72 9.53
C GLN A 89 -0.36 -4.69 8.37
N GLY A 90 -1.27 -4.86 7.40
CA GLY A 90 -1.08 -5.75 6.26
C GLY A 90 -1.35 -7.23 6.57
N ASN A 91 -2.06 -7.54 7.66
CA ASN A 91 -2.56 -8.90 7.92
C ASN A 91 -3.89 -9.12 7.20
N VAL A 92 -4.17 -10.36 6.81
CA VAL A 92 -5.43 -10.71 6.11
C VAL A 92 -6.59 -10.69 7.10
N LEU A 93 -7.60 -9.87 6.80
CA LEU A 93 -8.89 -9.85 7.49
C LEU A 93 -9.89 -10.82 6.87
N ALA A 94 -9.88 -10.94 5.54
CA ALA A 94 -10.74 -11.86 4.79
C ALA A 94 -10.10 -12.24 3.47
N ASN A 95 -10.43 -13.43 2.97
CA ASN A 95 -10.09 -13.86 1.61
C ASN A 95 -11.29 -14.53 0.92
N GLU A 96 -11.30 -14.52 -0.42
CA GLU A 96 -12.39 -15.10 -1.22
C GLU A 96 -12.62 -16.60 -0.93
N LYS A 97 -11.55 -17.33 -0.57
CA LYS A 97 -11.58 -18.78 -0.31
C LYS A 97 -12.36 -19.12 0.96
N GLU A 98 -12.21 -18.34 2.01
CA GLU A 98 -12.95 -18.46 3.28
C GLU A 98 -14.41 -18.04 3.12
N ARG A 99 -14.67 -16.97 2.35
CA ARG A 99 -16.05 -16.53 2.04
C ARG A 99 -16.85 -17.59 1.29
N ARG A 100 -16.22 -18.39 0.42
CA ARG A 100 -16.87 -19.52 -0.27
C ARG A 100 -17.13 -20.72 0.65
N THR A 101 -16.34 -20.90 1.71
CA THR A 101 -16.45 -22.05 2.63
C THR A 101 -17.52 -21.81 3.69
N MET A 102 -17.78 -20.55 4.07
CA MET A 102 -18.86 -20.16 5.01
C MET A 102 -20.26 -20.15 4.39
N LYS A 103 -20.39 -20.34 3.07
CA LYS A 103 -21.67 -20.39 2.34
C LYS A 103 -22.16 -21.82 2.04
N LYS A 104 -21.48 -22.85 2.55
CA LYS A 104 -21.90 -24.26 2.49
C LYS A 104 -22.36 -24.73 3.85
#